data_AF-A0A961DBW2-F1
#
_entry.id   AF-A0A961DBW2-F1
#
_cell.length_a   1.000
_cell.length_b   1.000
_cell.length_c   1.000
_cell.angle_alpha   90.00
_cell.angle_beta   90.00
_cell.angle_gamma   90.00
#
_symmetry.space_group_name_H-M   'P 1'
#
loop_
_entity.id
_entity.type
_entity.pdbx_description
1 polymer ?
#
loop_
_entity_poly.entity_id
_entity_poly.type
_entity_poly.pdbx_seq_one_letter_code
_entity_poly.pdbx_strand_id
1 'polypeptide(L)'
;DDHPILKYYRWFWTVGDGWNALHTALSKGVKGNGRRDFWTFFDPAVRQPSISGAGGGVDVISHWTYTYPDPQKIGMCADQLFAMSAATGKNQRVMKMTQLIWYRSQTAPIGSKAPGEVVAWEDHDPEAAYITIAPMHLKEALWTKIARPIQGIMYHGWQSLVQTDSPSGYRFTNPNTAPVLMQLIHDVIEPLGPTLMAIPDERSEVAFLESFTSQMFARRGGYGSNNGWEADLWLALQHAHVQTDILFEETLLTRSGLSGRKVLVMPYCDVLTKSVVDRIADWQKKGGKIVADEFLCPGLKADFTIQSFKREKKAAEDKDKVLALAKTLSGFALPQKATCDNPEIIVRTRKFGDATYVFVVNDKREYGSYVGQHGLVMENGLPSKGIVSLKAESANVYELTGTQFIVPKRTDDGSMSWPVELGPCDGKIFMITPKPLLGIQLEAPESASFGNVAKVNVSISSTQNTPTKAVIPVRVDVRDASGKLTEGSGFYAAENGIVELSLNLAPNEDPGTWEIRVKELASGMEAVKWMRVGK
;
A
#
# COMPACT_ATOMS: atom_id res chain seq x y z
N ASP A 1 -32.21 12.26 6.35
CA ASP A 1 -32.04 10.94 5.71
C ASP A 1 -32.84 10.83 4.43
N ASP A 2 -34.13 11.18 4.47
CA ASP A 2 -35.06 10.94 3.36
C ASP A 2 -35.09 12.00 2.23
N HIS A 3 -34.07 12.84 2.11
CA HIS A 3 -34.07 13.89 1.08
C HIS A 3 -34.17 13.25 -0.33
N PRO A 4 -35.16 13.61 -1.16
CA PRO A 4 -35.45 12.90 -2.42
C PRO A 4 -34.26 12.89 -3.38
N ILE A 5 -33.52 14.01 -3.48
CA ILE A 5 -32.30 14.11 -4.30
C ILE A 5 -31.18 13.20 -3.77
N LEU A 6 -31.04 13.06 -2.44
CA LEU A 6 -30.03 12.16 -1.86
C LEU A 6 -30.38 10.70 -2.16
N LYS A 7 -31.66 10.33 -2.05
CA LYS A 7 -32.14 8.99 -2.43
C LYS A 7 -31.87 8.69 -3.90
N TYR A 8 -32.15 9.66 -4.79
CA TYR A 8 -31.84 9.53 -6.21
C TYR A 8 -30.35 9.29 -6.45
N TYR A 9 -29.46 10.11 -5.86
CA TYR A 9 -28.02 9.92 -6.07
C TYR A 9 -27.50 8.61 -5.48
N ARG A 10 -27.99 8.20 -4.30
CA ARG A 10 -27.66 6.88 -3.73
C ARG A 10 -28.08 5.76 -4.68
N TRP A 11 -29.30 5.81 -5.19
CA TRP A 11 -29.78 4.84 -6.19
C TRP A 11 -28.92 4.86 -7.46
N PHE A 12 -28.66 6.05 -8.02
CA PHE A 12 -27.92 6.20 -9.27
C PHE A 12 -26.52 5.57 -9.21
N TRP A 13 -25.75 5.91 -8.17
CA TRP A 13 -24.37 5.45 -8.01
C TRP A 13 -24.23 4.01 -7.53
N THR A 14 -25.29 3.40 -6.98
CA THR A 14 -25.26 2.01 -6.52
C THR A 14 -25.85 1.04 -7.54
N VAL A 15 -26.96 1.42 -8.18
CA VAL A 15 -27.77 0.54 -9.04
C VAL A 15 -28.14 1.21 -10.37
N GLY A 16 -28.49 2.49 -10.36
CA GLY A 16 -29.19 3.17 -11.46
C GLY A 16 -28.37 3.38 -12.73
N ASP A 17 -27.04 3.42 -12.65
CA ASP A 17 -26.16 3.51 -13.81
C ASP A 17 -25.97 2.17 -14.57
N GLY A 18 -26.39 1.05 -13.97
CA GLY A 18 -26.31 -0.30 -14.53
C GLY A 18 -24.93 -0.96 -14.50
N TRP A 19 -23.84 -0.25 -14.19
CA TRP A 19 -22.47 -0.79 -14.25
C TRP A 19 -22.24 -1.91 -13.26
N ASN A 20 -22.69 -1.73 -12.01
CA ASN A 20 -22.51 -2.74 -10.96
C ASN A 20 -23.28 -4.04 -11.27
N ALA A 21 -24.47 -3.93 -11.87
CA ALA A 21 -25.25 -5.08 -12.29
C ALA A 21 -24.56 -5.81 -13.47
N LEU A 22 -24.08 -5.06 -14.46
CA LEU A 22 -23.33 -5.59 -15.61
C LEU A 22 -22.08 -6.36 -15.16
N HIS A 23 -21.23 -5.76 -14.34
CA HIS A 23 -20.01 -6.40 -13.83
C HIS A 23 -20.32 -7.67 -13.04
N THR A 24 -21.39 -7.66 -12.23
CA THR A 24 -21.84 -8.84 -11.48
C THR A 24 -22.30 -9.96 -12.42
N ALA A 25 -23.09 -9.63 -13.44
CA ALA A 25 -23.57 -10.60 -14.41
C ALA A 25 -22.42 -11.22 -15.22
N LEU A 26 -21.46 -10.39 -15.65
CA LEU A 26 -20.25 -10.84 -16.34
C LEU A 26 -19.43 -11.79 -15.46
N SER A 27 -19.16 -11.42 -14.21
CA SER A 27 -18.41 -12.25 -13.26
C SER A 27 -19.08 -13.61 -13.04
N LYS A 28 -20.41 -13.64 -12.87
CA LYS A 28 -21.19 -14.88 -12.76
C LYS A 28 -21.15 -15.71 -14.03
N GLY A 29 -21.29 -15.07 -15.20
CA GLY A 29 -21.27 -15.73 -16.50
C GLY A 29 -19.94 -16.44 -16.78
N VAL A 30 -18.82 -15.75 -16.56
CA VAL A 30 -17.47 -16.30 -16.74
C VAL A 30 -17.22 -17.53 -15.86
N LYS A 31 -17.78 -17.54 -14.64
CA LYS A 31 -17.65 -18.65 -13.68
C LYS A 31 -18.71 -19.74 -13.81
N GLY A 32 -19.79 -19.49 -14.55
CA GLY A 32 -20.95 -20.37 -14.67
C GLY A 32 -20.67 -21.70 -15.38
N ASN A 33 -19.62 -21.76 -16.21
CA ASN A 33 -19.28 -22.93 -17.02
C ASN A 33 -18.25 -23.87 -16.35
N GLY A 34 -18.28 -24.00 -15.02
CA GLY A 34 -17.39 -24.89 -14.26
C GLY A 34 -15.96 -24.36 -14.04
N ARG A 35 -15.60 -23.19 -14.60
CA ARG A 35 -14.31 -22.52 -14.41
C ARG A 35 -14.27 -21.67 -13.14
N ARG A 36 -14.28 -22.35 -11.98
CA ARG A 36 -14.17 -21.70 -10.65
C ARG A 36 -12.76 -21.15 -10.36
N ASP A 37 -11.78 -21.54 -11.17
CA ASP A 37 -10.40 -21.05 -11.15
C ASP A 37 -10.27 -19.62 -11.70
N PHE A 38 -11.24 -19.15 -12.49
CA PHE A 38 -11.26 -17.79 -13.00
C PHE A 38 -11.65 -16.78 -11.92
N TRP A 39 -10.87 -15.69 -11.87
CA TRP A 39 -11.19 -14.51 -11.10
C TRP A 39 -11.35 -13.31 -12.04
N THR A 40 -12.11 -12.33 -11.57
CA THR A 40 -12.49 -11.13 -12.31
C THR A 40 -12.12 -9.89 -11.52
N PHE A 41 -11.82 -8.78 -12.20
CA PHE A 41 -11.51 -7.53 -11.55
C PHE A 41 -12.14 -6.32 -12.23
N PHE A 42 -12.24 -5.21 -11.49
CA PHE A 42 -12.72 -3.92 -11.99
C PHE A 42 -11.74 -2.80 -11.64
N ASP A 43 -11.44 -1.95 -12.62
CA ASP A 43 -10.60 -0.75 -12.50
C ASP A 43 -11.17 0.33 -13.43
N PRO A 44 -11.42 1.57 -12.99
CA PRO A 44 -11.17 2.13 -11.65
C PRO A 44 -12.36 2.06 -10.69
N ALA A 45 -12.17 1.44 -9.53
CA ALA A 45 -13.25 1.29 -8.54
C ALA A 45 -13.53 2.56 -7.72
N VAL A 46 -12.54 3.42 -7.47
CA VAL A 46 -12.73 4.65 -6.66
C VAL A 46 -12.79 5.93 -7.49
N ARG A 47 -12.98 5.84 -8.81
CA ARG A 47 -13.25 7.02 -9.69
C ARG A 47 -14.72 7.43 -9.66
N GLN A 48 -15.30 7.45 -8.46
CA GLN A 48 -16.71 7.70 -8.22
C GLN A 48 -16.89 8.22 -6.78
N PRO A 49 -18.10 8.65 -6.37
CA PRO A 49 -18.35 9.10 -5.01
C PRO A 49 -18.06 8.00 -3.96
N SER A 50 -17.84 8.42 -2.72
CA SER A 50 -17.50 7.57 -1.56
C SER A 50 -18.74 6.83 -1.03
N ILE A 51 -19.25 5.93 -1.86
CA ILE A 51 -20.42 5.06 -1.60
C ILE A 51 -20.10 3.65 -2.10
N SER A 52 -20.64 2.63 -1.43
CA SER A 52 -20.44 1.23 -1.80
C SER A 52 -20.97 0.89 -3.20
N GLY A 53 -20.46 -0.19 -3.78
CA GLY A 53 -21.06 -0.85 -4.95
C GLY A 53 -20.11 -1.03 -6.12
N ALA A 54 -19.08 -0.20 -6.21
CA ALA A 54 -18.08 -0.19 -7.28
C ALA A 54 -17.63 -1.59 -7.72
N GLY A 55 -17.69 -1.86 -9.03
CA GLY A 55 -17.26 -3.14 -9.59
C GLY A 55 -18.26 -4.29 -9.36
N GLY A 56 -19.40 -4.04 -8.71
CA GLY A 56 -20.45 -5.04 -8.54
C GLY A 56 -20.00 -6.25 -7.73
N GLY A 57 -19.94 -7.42 -8.37
CA GLY A 57 -19.63 -8.71 -7.76
C GLY A 57 -18.30 -9.33 -8.20
N VAL A 58 -17.37 -8.53 -8.76
CA VAL A 58 -16.03 -9.01 -9.13
C VAL A 58 -15.22 -9.40 -7.89
N ASP A 59 -14.22 -10.28 -8.07
CA ASP A 59 -13.38 -10.80 -6.99
C ASP A 59 -12.38 -9.77 -6.46
N VAL A 60 -11.95 -8.85 -7.34
CA VAL A 60 -10.87 -7.91 -7.07
C VAL A 60 -11.22 -6.52 -7.59
N ILE A 61 -10.95 -5.49 -6.80
CA ILE A 61 -11.07 -4.10 -7.23
C ILE A 61 -9.69 -3.44 -7.31
N SER A 62 -9.52 -2.55 -8.28
CA SER A 62 -8.29 -1.81 -8.52
C SER A 62 -8.61 -0.34 -8.85
N HIS A 63 -7.58 0.49 -8.83
CA HIS A 63 -7.61 1.86 -9.28
C HIS A 63 -6.27 2.24 -9.89
N TRP A 64 -6.28 2.88 -11.05
CA TRP A 64 -5.10 3.55 -11.61
C TRP A 64 -4.81 4.88 -10.91
N THR A 65 -3.52 5.17 -10.68
CA THR A 65 -3.10 6.46 -10.12
C THR A 65 -1.92 7.01 -10.90
N TYR A 66 -2.00 8.30 -11.23
CA TYR A 66 -0.89 9.13 -11.67
C TYR A 66 -0.16 9.66 -10.43
N THR A 67 1.17 9.57 -10.41
CA THR A 67 1.96 9.90 -9.20
C THR A 67 2.30 11.38 -9.08
N TYR A 68 1.98 12.22 -10.07
CA TYR A 68 2.21 13.65 -9.93
C TYR A 68 1.06 14.33 -9.14
N PRO A 69 1.33 15.45 -8.46
CA PRO A 69 2.67 15.94 -8.13
C PRO A 69 3.33 15.14 -6.99
N ASP A 70 2.56 14.28 -6.29
CA ASP A 70 3.01 13.54 -5.11
C ASP A 70 2.76 12.03 -5.23
N PRO A 71 3.82 11.19 -5.26
CA PRO A 71 3.69 9.75 -5.43
C PRO A 71 2.95 9.09 -4.25
N GLN A 72 3.02 9.66 -3.05
CA GLN A 72 2.25 9.23 -1.87
C GLN A 72 0.73 9.14 -2.09
N LYS A 73 0.16 9.89 -3.06
CA LYS A 73 -1.29 9.87 -3.35
C LYS A 73 -1.80 8.50 -3.77
N ILE A 74 -0.92 7.63 -4.29
CA ILE A 74 -1.27 6.23 -4.57
C ILE A 74 -1.76 5.50 -3.32
N GLY A 75 -1.25 5.89 -2.13
CA GLY A 75 -1.65 5.37 -0.83
C GLY A 75 -3.08 5.74 -0.48
N MET A 76 -3.49 6.98 -0.70
CA MET A 76 -4.88 7.40 -0.47
C MET A 76 -5.86 6.63 -1.37
N CYS A 77 -5.55 6.49 -2.66
CA CYS A 77 -6.37 5.68 -3.56
C CYS A 77 -6.45 4.20 -3.12
N ALA A 78 -5.36 3.66 -2.58
CA ALA A 78 -5.36 2.31 -2.03
C ALA A 78 -6.24 2.21 -0.77
N ASP A 79 -6.15 3.18 0.15
CA ASP A 79 -6.97 3.24 1.36
C ASP A 79 -8.47 3.41 1.01
N GLN A 80 -8.80 4.16 -0.05
CA GLN A 80 -10.16 4.26 -0.60
C GLN A 80 -10.66 2.92 -1.16
N LEU A 81 -9.79 2.11 -1.79
CA LEU A 81 -10.17 0.77 -2.26
C LEU A 81 -10.52 -0.17 -1.10
N PHE A 82 -9.76 -0.12 0.00
CA PHE A 82 -10.10 -0.88 1.20
C PHE A 82 -11.42 -0.41 1.82
N ALA A 83 -11.66 0.90 1.87
CA ALA A 83 -12.93 1.47 2.32
C ALA A 83 -14.11 1.00 1.44
N MET A 84 -13.92 1.00 0.11
CA MET A 84 -14.90 0.49 -0.86
C MET A 84 -15.20 -0.99 -0.66
N SER A 85 -14.17 -1.84 -0.54
CA SER A 85 -14.35 -3.27 -0.29
C SER A 85 -15.07 -3.55 1.03
N ALA A 86 -14.72 -2.82 2.10
CA ALA A 86 -15.40 -2.92 3.38
C ALA A 86 -16.86 -2.49 3.29
N ALA A 87 -17.16 -1.41 2.55
CA ALA A 87 -18.52 -0.89 2.40
C ALA A 87 -19.41 -1.81 1.56
N THR A 88 -18.86 -2.55 0.58
CA THR A 88 -19.65 -3.53 -0.18
C THR A 88 -20.00 -4.78 0.62
N GLY A 89 -19.20 -5.13 1.64
CA GLY A 89 -19.37 -6.34 2.44
C GLY A 89 -19.16 -7.65 1.66
N LYS A 90 -18.58 -7.57 0.45
CA LYS A 90 -18.36 -8.72 -0.44
C LYS A 90 -16.95 -9.32 -0.33
N ASN A 91 -16.12 -8.80 0.57
CA ASN A 91 -14.73 -9.23 0.77
C ASN A 91 -13.90 -9.22 -0.53
N GLN A 92 -14.10 -8.19 -1.35
CA GLN A 92 -13.34 -8.04 -2.60
C GLN A 92 -11.88 -7.80 -2.26
N ARG A 93 -10.97 -8.53 -2.90
CA ARG A 93 -9.54 -8.28 -2.76
C ARG A 93 -9.19 -6.94 -3.41
N VAL A 94 -8.07 -6.35 -3.00
CA VAL A 94 -7.62 -5.06 -3.53
C VAL A 94 -6.32 -5.25 -4.31
N MET A 95 -6.30 -4.79 -5.55
CA MET A 95 -5.08 -4.58 -6.33
C MET A 95 -4.81 -3.09 -6.48
N LYS A 96 -3.59 -2.72 -6.84
CA LYS A 96 -3.27 -1.31 -7.08
C LYS A 96 -2.39 -1.10 -8.30
N MET A 97 -2.88 -0.24 -9.19
CA MET A 97 -2.22 0.12 -10.45
C MET A 97 -1.45 1.44 -10.34
N THR A 98 -0.21 1.43 -10.81
CA THR A 98 0.60 2.64 -11.05
C THR A 98 0.56 2.96 -12.55
N GLN A 99 0.23 4.19 -12.90
CA GLN A 99 0.37 4.66 -14.28
C GLN A 99 1.84 4.94 -14.58
N LEU A 100 2.41 4.28 -15.59
CA LEU A 100 3.80 4.48 -16.02
C LEU A 100 3.97 5.73 -16.90
N ILE A 101 2.92 6.52 -16.99
CA ILE A 101 2.83 7.76 -17.74
C ILE A 101 2.45 8.91 -16.83
N TRP A 102 2.88 10.10 -17.22
CA TRP A 102 2.37 11.37 -16.73
C TRP A 102 1.72 12.14 -17.87
N TYR A 103 0.66 12.88 -17.54
CA TYR A 103 0.13 13.89 -18.44
C TYR A 103 1.14 15.02 -18.56
N ARG A 104 1.65 15.28 -19.76
CA ARG A 104 2.58 16.39 -19.98
C ARG A 104 1.97 17.73 -19.57
N SER A 105 0.67 17.92 -19.76
CA SER A 105 -0.04 19.14 -19.35
C SER A 105 -0.03 19.41 -17.85
N GLN A 106 0.33 18.42 -17.02
CA GLN A 106 0.41 18.55 -15.56
C GLN A 106 1.85 18.62 -15.04
N THR A 107 2.85 18.33 -15.88
CA THR A 107 4.24 18.14 -15.45
C THR A 107 5.25 18.95 -16.27
N ALA A 108 5.03 19.11 -17.57
CA ALA A 108 5.89 19.85 -18.50
C ALA A 108 5.07 20.49 -19.65
N PRO A 109 4.18 21.46 -19.38
CA PRO A 109 3.19 21.95 -20.34
C PRO A 109 3.81 22.49 -21.64
N ILE A 110 3.13 22.25 -22.76
CA ILE A 110 3.57 22.78 -24.06
C ILE A 110 3.52 24.30 -24.05
N GLY A 111 4.59 24.95 -24.50
CA GLY A 111 4.68 26.41 -24.62
C GLY A 111 4.90 27.17 -23.30
N SER A 112 5.00 26.48 -22.14
CA SER A 112 5.45 27.15 -20.93
C SER A 112 6.95 27.41 -21.01
N LYS A 113 7.36 28.68 -20.78
CA LYS A 113 8.77 29.03 -20.64
C LYS A 113 9.28 28.45 -19.33
N ALA A 114 10.09 27.40 -19.41
CA ALA A 114 10.85 26.91 -18.27
C ALA A 114 12.26 27.52 -18.29
N PRO A 115 12.82 27.91 -17.13
CA PRO A 115 14.23 28.29 -17.04
C PRO A 115 15.14 27.08 -17.31
N GLY A 116 16.14 27.24 -18.19
CA GLY A 116 17.13 26.19 -18.49
C GLY A 116 17.16 25.79 -19.96
N GLU A 117 18.00 24.80 -20.27
CA GLU A 117 18.08 24.19 -21.60
C GLU A 117 16.88 23.26 -21.86
N VAL A 118 16.51 23.09 -23.13
CA VAL A 118 15.47 22.15 -23.54
C VAL A 118 15.95 20.74 -23.20
N VAL A 119 15.09 19.96 -22.55
CA VAL A 119 15.40 18.56 -22.22
C VAL A 119 15.33 17.74 -23.51
N ALA A 120 16.28 16.84 -23.75
CA ALA A 120 16.41 16.12 -25.01
C ALA A 120 15.11 15.44 -25.51
N TRP A 121 14.26 14.94 -24.60
CA TRP A 121 12.97 14.34 -25.00
C TRP A 121 11.96 15.39 -25.53
N GLU A 122 12.02 16.64 -25.07
CA GLU A 122 11.15 17.72 -25.56
C GLU A 122 11.50 18.10 -27.01
N ASP A 123 12.76 17.93 -27.43
CA ASP A 123 13.19 18.11 -28.82
C ASP A 123 12.79 16.93 -29.72
N HIS A 124 12.94 15.70 -29.21
CA HIS A 124 12.64 14.48 -29.95
C HIS A 124 11.13 14.21 -30.07
N ASP A 125 10.36 14.50 -29.01
CA ASP A 125 8.91 14.27 -28.92
C ASP A 125 8.17 15.57 -28.46
N PRO A 126 8.25 16.68 -29.22
CA PRO A 126 7.73 17.99 -28.82
C PRO A 126 6.21 18.05 -28.68
N GLU A 127 5.48 17.03 -29.13
CA GLU A 127 4.01 16.91 -29.04
C GLU A 127 3.55 15.76 -28.13
N ALA A 128 4.45 15.18 -27.32
CA ALA A 128 4.10 14.11 -26.39
C ALA A 128 2.98 14.52 -25.43
N ALA A 129 1.79 13.90 -25.55
CA ALA A 129 0.71 14.14 -24.59
C ALA A 129 0.95 13.40 -23.25
N TYR A 130 1.61 12.24 -23.33
CA TYR A 130 1.93 11.39 -22.19
C TYR A 130 3.40 10.99 -22.21
N ILE A 131 4.09 11.33 -21.14
CA ILE A 131 5.53 11.10 -20.97
C ILE A 131 5.77 10.03 -19.91
N THR A 132 6.91 9.34 -19.93
CA THR A 132 7.24 8.32 -18.93
C THR A 132 7.26 8.89 -17.50
N ILE A 133 6.70 8.16 -16.52
CA ILE A 133 6.85 8.49 -15.09
C ILE A 133 8.34 8.58 -14.70
N ALA A 134 8.71 9.52 -13.84
CA ALA A 134 10.08 9.56 -13.31
C ALA A 134 10.41 8.34 -12.43
N PRO A 135 11.65 7.80 -12.49
CA PRO A 135 12.03 6.58 -11.78
C PRO A 135 11.85 6.66 -10.26
N MET A 136 12.13 7.82 -9.66
CA MET A 136 12.02 7.99 -8.20
C MET A 136 10.56 8.03 -7.74
N HIS A 137 9.66 8.65 -8.51
CA HIS A 137 8.21 8.59 -8.24
C HIS A 137 7.65 7.18 -8.37
N LEU A 138 8.11 6.41 -9.37
CA LEU A 138 7.75 4.99 -9.50
C LEU A 138 8.16 4.21 -8.25
N LYS A 139 9.41 4.41 -7.79
CA LYS A 139 9.97 3.74 -6.62
C LYS A 139 9.17 4.06 -5.36
N GLU A 140 8.93 5.33 -5.09
CA GLU A 140 8.18 5.76 -3.91
C GLU A 140 6.73 5.27 -3.94
N ALA A 141 6.10 5.31 -5.12
CA ALA A 141 4.74 4.84 -5.30
C ALA A 141 4.62 3.31 -5.08
N LEU A 142 5.65 2.53 -5.44
CA LEU A 142 5.67 1.11 -5.12
C LEU A 142 5.72 0.89 -3.61
N TRP A 143 6.68 1.51 -2.93
CA TRP A 143 6.84 1.41 -1.47
C TRP A 143 5.57 1.80 -0.72
N THR A 144 4.97 2.93 -1.11
CA THR A 144 3.69 3.41 -0.57
C THR A 144 2.58 2.39 -0.78
N LYS A 145 2.50 1.78 -1.96
CA LYS A 145 1.49 0.76 -2.30
C LYS A 145 1.66 -0.52 -1.47
N ILE A 146 2.86 -1.07 -1.34
CA ILE A 146 3.11 -2.34 -0.63
C ILE A 146 3.08 -2.22 0.90
N ALA A 147 3.14 -1.00 1.42
CA ALA A 147 2.87 -0.73 2.84
C ALA A 147 1.42 -1.04 3.24
N ARG A 148 0.53 -1.30 2.27
CA ARG A 148 -0.83 -1.81 2.46
C ARG A 148 -0.94 -3.28 2.07
N PRO A 149 -1.92 -4.04 2.60
CA PRO A 149 -2.10 -5.46 2.27
C PRO A 149 -2.77 -5.68 0.90
N ILE A 150 -2.23 -5.05 -0.14
CA ILE A 150 -2.70 -5.28 -1.51
C ILE A 150 -2.40 -6.73 -1.93
N GLN A 151 -3.26 -7.27 -2.79
CA GLN A 151 -3.22 -8.65 -3.27
C GLN A 151 -2.74 -8.73 -4.73
N GLY A 152 -2.25 -7.62 -5.28
CA GLY A 152 -1.63 -7.58 -6.60
C GLY A 152 -1.20 -6.17 -7.02
N ILE A 153 -0.13 -6.14 -7.81
CA ILE A 153 0.50 -4.94 -8.33
C ILE A 153 0.25 -4.87 -9.83
N MET A 154 -0.19 -3.72 -10.32
CA MET A 154 -0.42 -3.50 -11.75
C MET A 154 0.35 -2.28 -12.24
N TYR A 155 0.69 -2.30 -13.52
CA TYR A 155 1.28 -1.19 -14.24
C TYR A 155 0.55 -0.99 -15.57
N HIS A 156 0.22 0.26 -15.90
CA HIS A 156 -0.39 0.63 -17.18
C HIS A 156 0.53 1.55 -17.95
N GLY A 157 0.52 1.44 -19.29
CA GLY A 157 1.36 2.23 -20.18
C GLY A 157 2.75 1.62 -20.37
N TRP A 158 2.83 0.29 -20.56
CA TRP A 158 4.09 -0.41 -20.80
C TRP A 158 4.89 0.17 -21.97
N GLN A 159 4.23 0.80 -22.95
CA GLN A 159 4.86 1.51 -24.07
C GLN A 159 5.77 2.67 -23.63
N SER A 160 5.60 3.20 -22.42
CA SER A 160 6.49 4.21 -21.84
C SER A 160 7.72 3.63 -21.15
N LEU A 161 7.94 2.32 -21.20
CA LEU A 161 9.13 1.65 -20.66
C LEU A 161 10.13 1.19 -21.73
N VAL A 162 9.70 1.11 -22.98
CA VAL A 162 10.50 0.59 -24.09
C VAL A 162 10.25 1.42 -25.33
N GLN A 163 11.25 1.54 -26.20
CA GLN A 163 11.07 2.19 -27.49
C GLN A 163 10.09 1.37 -28.34
N THR A 164 9.08 2.02 -28.90
CA THR A 164 8.09 1.39 -29.78
C THR A 164 7.88 2.24 -31.02
N ASP A 165 7.59 1.61 -32.16
CA ASP A 165 7.16 2.28 -33.39
C ASP A 165 5.69 2.73 -33.33
N SER A 166 5.04 2.59 -32.17
CA SER A 166 3.61 2.78 -32.03
C SER A 166 3.23 4.25 -32.20
N PRO A 167 2.16 4.57 -32.94
CA PRO A 167 1.60 5.92 -32.99
C PRO A 167 0.83 6.29 -31.69
N SER A 168 0.91 5.47 -30.64
CA SER A 168 0.22 5.73 -29.37
C SER A 168 0.64 7.06 -28.74
N GLY A 169 -0.23 7.64 -27.93
CA GLY A 169 0.09 8.87 -27.19
C GLY A 169 1.13 8.68 -26.07
N TYR A 170 1.48 7.44 -25.70
CA TYR A 170 2.42 7.11 -24.63
C TYR A 170 3.84 7.08 -25.18
N ARG A 171 4.67 8.02 -24.75
CA ARG A 171 6.05 8.16 -25.23
C ARG A 171 7.05 7.58 -24.24
N PHE A 172 8.13 7.03 -24.78
CA PHE A 172 9.28 6.53 -24.03
C PHE A 172 10.30 7.65 -23.86
N THR A 173 10.10 8.49 -22.86
CA THR A 173 10.87 9.74 -22.67
C THR A 173 11.85 9.68 -21.50
N ASN A 174 11.82 8.59 -20.70
CA ASN A 174 12.77 8.38 -19.61
C ASN A 174 13.25 6.92 -19.57
N PRO A 175 14.45 6.61 -20.10
CA PRO A 175 14.96 5.23 -20.17
C PRO A 175 15.32 4.65 -18.80
N ASN A 176 15.45 5.47 -17.75
CA ASN A 176 15.85 5.02 -16.42
C ASN A 176 14.71 4.37 -15.62
N THR A 177 13.45 4.53 -16.07
CA THR A 177 12.29 4.01 -15.33
C THR A 177 12.18 2.49 -15.40
N ALA A 178 12.47 1.87 -16.55
CA ALA A 178 12.38 0.40 -16.69
C ALA A 178 13.41 -0.35 -15.83
N PRO A 179 14.71 0.04 -15.80
CA PRO A 179 15.69 -0.57 -14.89
C PRO A 179 15.30 -0.46 -13.41
N VAL A 180 14.75 0.68 -12.98
CA VAL A 180 14.29 0.86 -11.59
C VAL A 180 13.09 -0.05 -11.29
N LEU A 181 12.15 -0.20 -12.22
CA LEU A 181 11.04 -1.15 -12.05
C LEU A 181 11.55 -2.59 -11.91
N MET A 182 12.46 -3.00 -12.78
CA MET A 182 13.06 -4.33 -12.77
C MET A 182 13.76 -4.60 -11.44
N GLN A 183 14.59 -3.65 -10.99
CA GLN A 183 15.28 -3.74 -9.71
C GLN A 183 14.28 -3.94 -8.55
N LEU A 184 13.22 -3.15 -8.50
CA LEU A 184 12.23 -3.26 -7.42
C LEU A 184 11.48 -4.60 -7.43
N ILE A 185 11.22 -5.15 -8.62
CA ILE A 185 10.59 -6.47 -8.74
C ILE A 185 11.52 -7.54 -8.16
N HIS A 186 12.79 -7.57 -8.56
CA HIS A 186 13.73 -8.60 -8.12
C HIS A 186 14.20 -8.44 -6.68
N ASP A 187 14.47 -7.21 -6.24
CA ASP A 187 15.09 -6.98 -4.94
C ASP A 187 14.05 -6.92 -3.81
N VAL A 188 12.80 -6.58 -4.11
CA VAL A 188 11.74 -6.35 -3.10
C VAL A 188 10.55 -7.28 -3.29
N ILE A 189 9.95 -7.32 -4.48
CA ILE A 189 8.68 -8.02 -4.68
C ILE A 189 8.86 -9.54 -4.77
N GLU A 190 9.87 -10.04 -5.46
CA GLU A 190 10.14 -11.49 -5.52
C GLU A 190 10.43 -12.06 -4.12
N PRO A 191 11.33 -11.48 -3.30
CA PRO A 191 11.68 -12.07 -2.01
C PRO A 191 10.58 -11.93 -0.96
N LEU A 192 9.83 -10.82 -0.99
CA LEU A 192 8.88 -10.46 0.07
C LEU A 192 7.42 -10.60 -0.34
N GLY A 193 7.11 -10.78 -1.62
CA GLY A 193 5.75 -10.80 -2.17
C GLY A 193 4.80 -11.75 -1.44
N PRO A 194 5.14 -13.04 -1.27
CA PRO A 194 4.31 -13.98 -0.52
C PRO A 194 4.04 -13.50 0.92
N THR A 195 5.07 -13.00 1.61
CA THR A 195 4.96 -12.47 2.97
C THR A 195 4.07 -11.23 3.02
N LEU A 196 4.25 -10.31 2.07
CA LEU A 196 3.43 -9.11 1.93
C LEU A 196 1.97 -9.43 1.64
N MET A 197 1.64 -10.55 0.99
CA MET A 197 0.25 -10.94 0.78
C MET A 197 -0.41 -11.52 2.04
N ALA A 198 0.37 -12.18 2.90
CA ALA A 198 -0.11 -12.87 4.10
C ALA A 198 -0.26 -11.97 5.35
N ILE A 199 0.49 -10.87 5.43
CA ILE A 199 0.34 -9.93 6.55
C ILE A 199 -0.98 -9.14 6.36
N PRO A 200 -1.92 -9.03 7.31
CA PRO A 200 -3.09 -8.17 7.15
C PRO A 200 -2.78 -6.71 7.52
N ASP A 201 -3.74 -5.81 7.32
CA ASP A 201 -3.68 -4.50 7.98
C ASP A 201 -4.11 -4.60 9.45
N GLU A 202 -3.78 -3.57 10.23
CA GLU A 202 -4.38 -3.38 11.55
C GLU A 202 -5.33 -2.18 11.51
N ARG A 203 -6.55 -2.38 12.00
CA ARG A 203 -7.55 -1.32 12.07
C ARG A 203 -6.99 -0.11 12.84
N SER A 204 -7.03 1.07 12.21
CA SER A 204 -6.51 2.29 12.83
C SER A 204 -7.38 2.73 14.03
N GLU A 205 -6.82 3.52 14.94
CA GLU A 205 -7.61 4.26 15.94
C GLU A 205 -8.15 5.59 15.40
N VAL A 206 -7.67 6.01 14.23
CA VAL A 206 -8.06 7.24 13.54
C VAL A 206 -8.83 6.88 12.27
N ALA A 207 -10.06 7.36 12.17
CA ALA A 207 -10.88 7.23 10.96
C ALA A 207 -10.85 8.55 10.17
N PHE A 208 -10.89 8.45 8.85
CA PHE A 208 -10.96 9.59 7.93
C PHE A 208 -12.27 9.50 7.13
N LEU A 209 -13.21 10.40 7.41
CA LEU A 209 -14.54 10.36 6.79
C LEU A 209 -14.52 10.96 5.39
N GLU A 210 -14.90 10.17 4.40
CA GLU A 210 -15.31 10.68 3.09
C GLU A 210 -16.83 10.63 2.97
N SER A 211 -17.46 11.81 2.99
CA SER A 211 -18.92 11.94 2.98
C SER A 211 -19.48 11.96 1.56
N PHE A 212 -20.25 10.93 1.21
CA PHE A 212 -21.08 10.91 0.00
C PHE A 212 -22.07 12.10 -0.03
N THR A 213 -22.67 12.45 1.11
CA THR A 213 -23.66 13.52 1.18
C THR A 213 -23.02 14.88 0.85
N SER A 214 -21.87 15.20 1.42
CA SER A 214 -21.11 16.41 1.06
C SER A 214 -20.63 16.40 -0.39
N GLN A 215 -20.23 15.25 -0.93
CA GLN A 215 -19.85 15.14 -2.34
C GLN A 215 -21.02 15.54 -3.25
N MET A 216 -22.25 15.09 -2.96
CA MET A 216 -23.42 15.39 -3.78
C MET A 216 -23.95 16.82 -3.57
N PHE A 217 -24.06 17.28 -2.33
CA PHE A 217 -24.75 18.55 -2.03
C PHE A 217 -23.82 19.75 -1.94
N ALA A 218 -22.57 19.55 -1.52
CA ALA A 218 -21.57 20.61 -1.40
C ALA A 218 -20.47 20.53 -2.47
N ARG A 219 -20.57 19.57 -3.41
CA ARG A 219 -19.61 19.36 -4.51
C ARG A 219 -18.17 19.18 -4.02
N ARG A 220 -18.03 18.46 -2.91
CA ARG A 220 -16.76 18.14 -2.29
C ARG A 220 -16.17 16.83 -2.83
N GLY A 221 -14.95 16.51 -2.39
CA GLY A 221 -14.28 15.23 -2.62
C GLY A 221 -13.55 15.10 -3.96
N GLY A 222 -12.63 14.14 -4.01
CA GLY A 222 -11.69 13.97 -5.11
C GLY A 222 -12.10 12.95 -6.16
N TYR A 223 -13.11 12.12 -5.92
CA TYR A 223 -13.58 11.07 -6.85
C TYR A 223 -12.43 10.22 -7.41
N GLY A 224 -11.49 9.81 -6.55
CA GLY A 224 -10.28 9.06 -6.92
C GLY A 224 -9.22 9.85 -7.68
N SER A 225 -9.45 11.11 -8.04
CA SER A 225 -8.41 12.00 -8.57
C SER A 225 -7.48 12.55 -7.50
N ASN A 226 -7.97 12.65 -6.25
CA ASN A 226 -7.24 13.02 -5.05
C ASN A 226 -6.34 14.26 -5.24
N ASN A 227 -6.90 15.27 -5.92
CA ASN A 227 -6.27 16.58 -6.15
C ASN A 227 -6.88 17.70 -5.29
N GLY A 228 -7.84 17.36 -4.43
CA GLY A 228 -8.49 18.28 -3.52
C GLY A 228 -7.81 18.36 -2.15
N TRP A 229 -8.35 19.25 -1.32
CA TRP A 229 -7.93 19.48 0.07
C TRP A 229 -7.92 18.21 0.93
N GLU A 230 -8.88 17.32 0.76
CA GLU A 230 -8.93 16.06 1.52
C GLU A 230 -7.67 15.21 1.28
N ALA A 231 -7.10 15.25 0.08
CA ALA A 231 -5.87 14.55 -0.22
C ALA A 231 -4.66 15.22 0.45
N ASP A 232 -4.63 16.55 0.52
CA ASP A 232 -3.57 17.29 1.21
C ASP A 232 -3.61 17.08 2.73
N LEU A 233 -4.80 17.03 3.32
CA LEU A 233 -4.96 16.64 4.72
C LEU A 233 -4.53 15.19 4.95
N TRP A 234 -4.89 14.27 4.06
CA TRP A 234 -4.45 12.89 4.15
C TRP A 234 -2.92 12.76 4.08
N LEU A 235 -2.27 13.50 3.18
CA LEU A 235 -0.81 13.56 3.06
C LEU A 235 -0.18 14.12 4.35
N ALA A 236 -0.73 15.21 4.90
CA ALA A 236 -0.25 15.79 6.14
C ALA A 236 -0.36 14.82 7.32
N LEU A 237 -1.42 13.99 7.38
CA LEU A 237 -1.53 12.92 8.37
C LEU A 237 -0.43 11.86 8.19
N GLN A 238 -0.04 11.52 6.96
CA GLN A 238 1.06 10.58 6.72
C GLN A 238 2.41 11.14 7.20
N HIS A 239 2.68 12.42 6.93
CA HIS A 239 3.87 13.13 7.42
C HIS A 239 3.88 13.34 8.94
N ALA A 240 2.70 13.38 9.56
CA ALA A 240 2.53 13.34 11.00
C ALA A 240 2.52 11.90 11.56
N HIS A 241 2.84 10.87 10.77
CA HIS A 241 2.84 9.45 11.18
C HIS A 241 1.50 8.95 11.76
N VAL A 242 0.40 9.56 11.32
CA VAL A 242 -0.96 9.17 11.71
C VAL A 242 -1.56 8.28 10.61
N GLN A 243 -1.49 6.97 10.85
CA GLN A 243 -2.18 5.99 10.01
C GLN A 243 -3.70 6.15 10.17
N THR A 244 -4.43 6.20 9.06
CA THR A 244 -5.89 6.34 9.06
C THR A 244 -6.56 5.21 8.27
N ASP A 245 -7.81 4.91 8.64
CA ASP A 245 -8.71 4.14 7.77
C ASP A 245 -9.75 5.10 7.18
N ILE A 246 -9.87 5.10 5.85
CA ILE A 246 -10.95 5.83 5.18
C ILE A 246 -12.28 5.15 5.48
N LEU A 247 -13.30 5.94 5.80
CA LEU A 247 -14.62 5.50 6.22
C LEU A 247 -15.68 6.22 5.38
N PHE A 248 -16.64 5.45 4.84
CA PHE A 248 -17.81 6.01 4.17
C PHE A 248 -18.98 6.13 5.14
N GLU A 249 -19.98 6.96 4.84
CA GLU A 249 -21.16 7.13 5.68
C GLU A 249 -21.89 5.81 5.97
N GLU A 250 -22.01 4.93 4.97
CA GLU A 250 -22.67 3.62 5.12
C GLU A 250 -21.97 2.75 6.16
N THR A 251 -20.65 2.68 6.08
CA THR A 251 -19.82 1.92 7.02
C THR A 251 -19.79 2.58 8.41
N LEU A 252 -19.81 3.92 8.48
CA LEU A 252 -19.88 4.68 9.74
C LEU A 252 -21.14 4.35 10.54
N LEU A 253 -22.28 4.23 9.85
CA LEU A 253 -23.57 3.93 10.46
C LEU A 253 -23.69 2.50 10.99
N THR A 254 -22.80 1.59 10.59
CA THR A 254 -22.76 0.24 11.15
C THR A 254 -22.34 0.25 12.64
N ARG A 255 -22.62 -0.86 13.34
CA ARG A 255 -22.21 -1.02 14.75
C ARG A 255 -20.70 -0.91 14.94
N SER A 256 -19.92 -1.46 14.00
CA SER A 256 -18.46 -1.49 14.07
C SER A 256 -17.79 -0.22 13.55
N GLY A 257 -18.47 0.63 12.76
CA GLY A 257 -17.87 1.80 12.09
C GLY A 257 -16.94 2.64 12.97
N LEU A 258 -17.49 3.28 14.01
CA LEU A 258 -16.73 4.11 14.98
C LEU A 258 -16.28 3.36 16.25
N SER A 259 -16.67 2.09 16.43
CA SER A 259 -16.30 1.31 17.62
C SER A 259 -14.78 1.22 17.75
N GLY A 260 -14.19 1.48 18.92
CA GLY A 260 -12.73 1.44 19.12
C GLY A 260 -11.91 2.53 18.41
N ARG A 261 -12.54 3.42 17.62
CA ARG A 261 -11.88 4.62 17.08
C ARG A 261 -11.78 5.66 18.20
N LYS A 262 -10.66 6.37 18.25
CA LYS A 262 -10.41 7.49 19.15
C LYS A 262 -10.61 8.84 18.47
N VAL A 263 -10.28 8.94 17.19
CA VAL A 263 -10.34 10.18 16.42
C VAL A 263 -11.09 9.97 15.10
N LEU A 264 -11.91 10.94 14.71
CA LEU A 264 -12.57 11.03 13.42
C LEU A 264 -12.11 12.34 12.74
N VAL A 265 -11.38 12.21 11.64
CA VAL A 265 -10.97 13.32 10.78
C VAL A 265 -12.06 13.55 9.74
N MET A 266 -12.55 14.78 9.62
CA MET A 266 -13.74 15.14 8.86
C MET A 266 -13.46 16.32 7.92
N PRO A 267 -12.67 16.14 6.85
CA PRO A 267 -12.57 17.16 5.83
C PRO A 267 -13.87 17.28 5.04
N TYR A 268 -14.21 18.49 4.61
CA TYR A 268 -15.32 18.72 3.69
C TYR A 268 -16.65 18.07 4.10
N CYS A 269 -16.95 18.12 5.40
CA CYS A 269 -18.16 17.56 5.99
C CYS A 269 -19.27 18.62 6.14
N ASP A 270 -19.47 19.44 5.09
CA ASP A 270 -20.45 20.54 5.02
C ASP A 270 -21.89 20.07 5.28
N VAL A 271 -22.26 18.96 4.64
CA VAL A 271 -23.64 18.46 4.62
C VAL A 271 -23.64 16.99 4.97
N LEU A 272 -24.23 16.66 6.11
CA LEU A 272 -24.38 15.29 6.59
C LEU A 272 -25.85 14.96 6.81
N THR A 273 -26.19 13.68 6.73
CA THR A 273 -27.52 13.21 7.13
C THR A 273 -27.69 13.26 8.65
N LYS A 274 -28.95 13.38 9.11
CA LYS A 274 -29.26 13.40 10.54
C LYS A 274 -28.75 12.14 11.24
N SER A 275 -28.92 10.96 10.65
CA SER A 275 -28.42 9.73 11.26
C SER A 275 -26.89 9.73 11.43
N VAL A 276 -26.14 10.27 10.47
CA VAL A 276 -24.68 10.39 10.57
C VAL A 276 -24.29 11.38 11.67
N VAL A 277 -24.93 12.55 11.72
CA VAL A 277 -24.71 13.55 12.78
C VAL A 277 -24.99 12.97 14.16
N ASP A 278 -26.16 12.34 14.35
CA ASP A 278 -26.55 11.75 15.63
C ASP A 278 -25.55 10.65 16.07
N ARG A 279 -25.11 9.81 15.12
CA ARG A 279 -24.12 8.74 15.37
C ARG A 279 -22.77 9.29 15.79
N ILE A 280 -22.27 10.33 15.11
CA ILE A 280 -20.99 10.97 15.44
C ILE A 280 -21.10 11.69 16.79
N ALA A 281 -22.17 12.44 17.03
CA ALA A 281 -22.39 13.15 18.29
C ALA A 281 -22.45 12.18 19.48
N ASP A 282 -23.14 11.05 19.35
CA ASP A 282 -23.20 10.03 20.41
C ASP A 282 -21.86 9.32 20.65
N TRP A 283 -21.05 9.16 19.61
CA TRP A 283 -19.68 8.67 19.76
C TRP A 283 -18.76 9.71 20.43
N GLN A 284 -18.87 10.97 20.05
CA GLN A 284 -18.10 12.08 20.64
C GLN A 284 -18.43 12.27 22.13
N LYS A 285 -19.71 12.16 22.52
CA LYS A 285 -20.14 12.17 23.94
C LYS A 285 -19.49 11.06 24.78
N LYS A 286 -19.07 9.96 24.14
CA LYS A 286 -18.39 8.82 24.79
C LYS A 286 -16.86 8.96 24.77
N GLY A 287 -16.33 10.13 24.42
CA GLY A 287 -14.91 10.46 24.46
C GLY A 287 -14.20 10.42 23.11
N GLY A 288 -14.90 10.10 22.02
CA GLY A 288 -14.37 10.26 20.67
C GLY A 288 -14.00 11.72 20.38
N LYS A 289 -12.99 11.94 19.53
CA LYS A 289 -12.49 13.27 19.17
C LYS A 289 -12.68 13.59 17.69
N ILE A 290 -13.14 14.81 17.40
CA ILE A 290 -13.34 15.28 16.03
C ILE A 290 -12.21 16.24 15.64
N VAL A 291 -11.52 15.92 14.55
CA VAL A 291 -10.62 16.85 13.83
C VAL A 291 -11.34 17.27 12.56
N ALA A 292 -11.62 18.55 12.37
CA ALA A 292 -12.36 19.00 11.19
C ALA A 292 -11.86 20.34 10.68
N ASP A 293 -12.12 20.60 9.40
CA ASP A 293 -11.85 21.89 8.78
C ASP A 293 -12.99 22.90 9.01
N GLU A 294 -12.86 24.09 8.43
CA GLU A 294 -13.87 25.14 8.51
C GLU A 294 -15.23 24.77 7.89
N PHE A 295 -15.33 23.62 7.22
CA PHE A 295 -16.54 23.14 6.56
C PHE A 295 -17.33 22.13 7.40
N LEU A 296 -16.98 21.91 8.67
CA LEU A 296 -17.75 21.00 9.53
C LEU A 296 -19.23 21.44 9.62
N CYS A 297 -20.17 20.51 9.40
CA CYS A 297 -21.59 20.82 9.51
C CYS A 297 -21.94 21.37 10.90
N PRO A 298 -22.86 22.36 11.01
CA PRO A 298 -23.17 23.03 12.28
C PRO A 298 -23.72 22.12 13.39
N GLY A 299 -24.19 20.92 13.04
CA GLY A 299 -24.70 19.93 14.00
C GLY A 299 -23.63 19.23 14.85
N LEU A 300 -22.35 19.48 14.56
CA LEU A 300 -21.20 18.89 15.26
C LEU A 300 -20.22 19.99 15.67
N LYS A 301 -19.38 19.68 16.67
CA LYS A 301 -18.32 20.59 17.13
C LYS A 301 -16.97 19.90 17.05
N ALA A 302 -16.00 20.52 16.40
CA ALA A 302 -14.64 20.00 16.36
C ALA A 302 -13.97 20.10 17.73
N ASP A 303 -13.19 19.08 18.10
CA ASP A 303 -12.23 19.13 19.22
C ASP A 303 -10.92 19.82 18.79
N PHE A 304 -10.57 19.70 17.51
CA PHE A 304 -9.43 20.36 16.90
C PHE A 304 -9.80 20.85 15.51
N THR A 305 -9.57 22.14 15.24
CA THR A 305 -9.87 22.76 13.95
C THR A 305 -8.60 22.89 13.13
N ILE A 306 -8.69 22.52 11.86
CA ILE A 306 -7.66 22.73 10.84
C ILE A 306 -8.18 23.72 9.79
N GLN A 307 -7.29 24.36 9.04
CA GLN A 307 -7.67 25.30 7.99
C GLN A 307 -7.31 24.72 6.62
N SER A 308 -8.25 24.76 5.68
CA SER A 308 -8.00 24.34 4.30
C SER A 308 -7.05 25.29 3.56
N PHE A 309 -6.29 24.75 2.61
CA PHE A 309 -5.53 25.55 1.66
C PHE A 309 -5.74 25.05 0.23
N LYS A 310 -5.38 25.91 -0.73
CA LYS A 310 -5.32 25.56 -2.14
C LYS A 310 -3.88 25.48 -2.59
N ARG A 311 -3.59 24.48 -3.41
CA ARG A 311 -2.31 24.34 -4.09
C ARG A 311 -2.12 25.44 -5.12
N GLU A 312 -0.89 25.94 -5.20
CA GLU A 312 -0.47 27.01 -6.12
C GLU A 312 0.13 26.46 -7.41
N LYS A 313 0.25 25.12 -7.52
CA LYS A 313 0.94 24.42 -8.61
C LYS A 313 2.43 24.77 -8.62
N LYS A 314 3.02 24.74 -7.44
CA LYS A 314 4.46 24.90 -7.24
C LYS A 314 4.89 23.83 -6.26
N ALA A 315 5.51 22.77 -6.76
CA ALA A 315 5.63 21.52 -6.03
C ALA A 315 6.29 21.68 -4.65
N ALA A 316 7.37 22.46 -4.56
CA ALA A 316 8.07 22.72 -3.30
C ALA A 316 7.18 23.49 -2.31
N GLU A 317 6.61 24.63 -2.72
CA GLU A 317 5.78 25.48 -1.86
C GLU A 317 4.49 24.74 -1.39
N ASP A 318 3.90 23.93 -2.27
CA ASP A 318 2.74 23.12 -1.94
C ASP A 318 3.10 21.98 -0.96
N LYS A 319 4.29 21.38 -1.10
CA LYS A 319 4.80 20.41 -0.12
C LYS A 319 5.08 21.05 1.24
N ASP A 320 5.65 22.25 1.27
CA ASP A 320 5.90 22.99 2.51
C ASP A 320 4.60 23.25 3.28
N LYS A 321 3.50 23.55 2.59
CA LYS A 321 2.17 23.68 3.21
C LYS A 321 1.69 22.37 3.84
N VAL A 322 1.89 21.23 3.16
CA VAL A 322 1.55 19.90 3.70
C VAL A 322 2.38 19.60 4.96
N LEU A 323 3.68 19.88 4.94
CA LEU A 323 4.56 19.67 6.11
C LEU A 323 4.22 20.61 7.27
N ALA A 324 3.86 21.86 6.99
CA ALA A 324 3.37 22.80 8.01
C ALA A 324 2.05 22.33 8.63
N LEU A 325 1.14 21.77 7.83
CA LEU A 325 -0.09 21.17 8.32
C LEU A 325 0.19 19.92 9.17
N ALA A 326 1.13 19.06 8.76
CA ALA A 326 1.56 17.90 9.54
C ALA A 326 2.08 18.31 10.92
N LYS A 327 2.92 19.36 10.98
CA LYS A 327 3.40 19.95 12.24
C LYS A 327 2.25 20.49 13.11
N THR A 328 1.25 21.11 12.49
CA THR A 328 0.05 21.60 13.19
C THR A 328 -0.75 20.44 13.80
N LEU A 329 -0.94 19.35 13.05
CA LEU A 329 -1.62 18.13 13.51
C LEU A 329 -0.88 17.46 14.67
N SER A 330 0.45 17.48 14.68
CA SER A 330 1.26 16.98 15.81
C SER A 330 1.05 17.76 17.12
N GLY A 331 0.48 18.96 17.05
CA GLY A 331 0.06 19.73 18.24
C GLY A 331 -1.20 19.17 18.92
N PHE A 332 -1.90 18.24 18.27
CA PHE A 332 -3.02 17.51 18.82
C PHE A 332 -2.62 16.06 19.09
N ALA A 333 -3.04 15.50 20.23
CA ALA A 333 -2.68 14.13 20.63
C ALA A 333 -3.37 13.07 19.76
N LEU A 334 -2.87 12.89 18.54
CA LEU A 334 -3.33 11.88 17.59
C LEU A 334 -2.66 10.53 17.89
N PRO A 335 -3.41 9.41 17.85
CA PRO A 335 -2.82 8.09 17.98
C PRO A 335 -1.78 7.80 16.89
N GLN A 336 -0.56 7.46 17.32
CA GLN A 336 0.55 7.03 16.48
C GLN A 336 1.11 5.72 17.05
N LYS A 337 1.23 4.69 16.21
CA LYS A 337 1.80 3.39 16.63
C LYS A 337 3.33 3.37 16.53
N ALA A 338 3.84 4.01 15.48
CA ALA A 338 5.25 4.23 15.26
C ALA A 338 5.44 5.65 14.71
N THR A 339 6.58 6.26 14.99
CA THR A 339 6.94 7.61 14.56
C THR A 339 8.37 7.63 14.03
N CYS A 340 8.72 8.69 13.32
CA CYS A 340 10.10 9.03 12.96
C CYS A 340 10.38 10.48 13.36
N ASP A 341 11.61 10.79 13.75
CA ASP A 341 12.03 12.18 13.99
C ASP A 341 12.16 13.02 12.70
N ASN A 342 12.11 12.37 11.54
CA ASN A 342 12.08 12.98 10.22
C ASN A 342 10.68 12.84 9.59
N PRO A 343 9.92 13.93 9.39
CA PRO A 343 8.55 13.88 8.87
C PRO A 343 8.46 13.48 7.40
N GLU A 344 9.55 13.57 6.63
CA GLU A 344 9.61 13.12 5.23
C GLU A 344 9.92 11.62 5.11
N ILE A 345 10.21 10.94 6.22
CA ILE A 345 10.19 9.48 6.29
C ILE A 345 8.79 9.07 6.76
N ILE A 346 7.94 8.66 5.83
CA ILE A 346 6.59 8.19 6.10
C ILE A 346 6.65 6.85 6.83
N VAL A 347 5.85 6.69 7.88
CA VAL A 347 5.79 5.47 8.68
C VAL A 347 4.38 4.88 8.61
N ARG A 348 4.28 3.58 8.32
CA ARG A 348 3.02 2.82 8.36
C ARG A 348 3.23 1.48 9.06
N THR A 349 2.20 0.99 9.74
CA THR A 349 2.24 -0.30 10.45
C THR A 349 1.23 -1.30 9.91
N ARG A 350 1.62 -2.58 9.94
CA ARG A 350 0.77 -3.76 9.76
C ARG A 350 1.04 -4.75 10.88
N LYS A 351 0.17 -5.73 11.10
CA LYS A 351 0.29 -6.65 12.24
C LYS A 351 -0.16 -8.06 11.89
N PHE A 352 0.58 -9.05 12.37
CA PHE A 352 0.16 -10.46 12.36
C PHE A 352 0.61 -11.13 13.65
N GLY A 353 -0.32 -11.81 14.34
CA GLY A 353 -0.03 -12.46 15.62
C GLY A 353 0.62 -11.48 16.61
N ASP A 354 1.83 -11.82 17.04
CA ASP A 354 2.61 -11.04 18.00
C ASP A 354 3.61 -10.08 17.34
N ALA A 355 3.69 -10.08 15.99
CA ALA A 355 4.62 -9.26 15.23
C ALA A 355 3.98 -7.98 14.69
N THR A 356 4.70 -6.87 14.83
CA THR A 356 4.38 -5.60 14.17
C THR A 356 5.35 -5.39 13.01
N TYR A 357 4.81 -5.01 11.85
CA TYR A 357 5.59 -4.70 10.65
C TYR A 357 5.57 -3.21 10.43
N VAL A 358 6.74 -2.57 10.48
CA VAL A 358 6.90 -1.12 10.26
C VAL A 358 7.49 -0.90 8.87
N PHE A 359 6.73 -0.20 8.04
CA PHE A 359 7.15 0.26 6.72
C PHE A 359 7.63 1.69 6.86
N VAL A 360 8.79 1.98 6.29
CA VAL A 360 9.30 3.35 6.14
C VAL A 360 9.48 3.67 4.66
N VAL A 361 9.07 4.87 4.26
CA VAL A 361 9.17 5.34 2.87
C VAL A 361 9.72 6.76 2.86
N ASN A 362 10.77 7.00 2.08
CA ASN A 362 11.39 8.31 1.95
C ASN A 362 10.67 9.14 0.89
N ASP A 363 9.98 10.22 1.29
CA ASP A 363 9.33 11.17 0.38
C ASP A 363 10.21 12.41 0.10
N LYS A 364 11.46 12.45 0.60
CA LYS A 364 12.34 13.60 0.38
C LYS A 364 12.74 13.72 -1.09
N ARG A 365 12.39 14.86 -1.71
CA ARG A 365 12.48 15.10 -3.16
C ARG A 365 12.98 16.50 -3.47
N GLU A 366 13.51 16.67 -4.69
CA GLU A 366 13.91 17.95 -5.27
C GLU A 366 13.59 18.00 -6.77
N TYR A 367 13.70 19.19 -7.36
CA TYR A 367 13.57 19.35 -8.81
C TYR A 367 14.73 18.67 -9.54
N GLY A 368 14.41 17.89 -10.57
CA GLY A 368 15.39 17.27 -11.44
C GLY A 368 15.52 17.98 -12.79
N SER A 369 16.31 17.35 -13.68
CA SER A 369 16.54 17.81 -15.05
C SER A 369 15.56 17.22 -16.08
N TYR A 370 14.58 16.42 -15.63
CA TYR A 370 13.65 15.74 -16.55
C TYR A 370 12.40 16.59 -16.81
N VAL A 371 11.77 17.05 -15.73
CA VAL A 371 10.60 17.96 -15.75
C VAL A 371 10.68 19.06 -14.69
N GLY A 372 11.66 19.00 -13.78
CA GLY A 372 11.76 19.88 -12.61
C GLY A 372 11.90 21.36 -12.95
N GLN A 373 12.43 21.70 -14.12
CA GLN A 373 12.50 23.07 -14.63
C GLN A 373 11.14 23.76 -14.74
N HIS A 374 10.04 22.99 -14.85
CA HIS A 374 8.68 23.53 -14.90
C HIS A 374 8.11 23.87 -13.51
N GLY A 375 8.76 23.46 -12.43
CA GLY A 375 8.34 23.75 -11.05
C GLY A 375 7.07 23.02 -10.57
N LEU A 376 6.47 22.18 -11.41
CA LEU A 376 5.20 21.49 -11.15
C LEU A 376 5.35 20.17 -10.39
N VAL A 377 6.53 19.54 -10.50
CA VAL A 377 6.85 18.25 -9.89
C VAL A 377 8.30 18.27 -9.43
N MET A 378 8.56 17.79 -8.22
CA MET A 378 9.91 17.42 -7.76
C MET A 378 10.11 15.93 -8.05
N GLU A 379 10.85 15.61 -9.12
CA GLU A 379 10.97 14.26 -9.65
C GLU A 379 12.22 13.50 -9.20
N ASN A 380 13.23 14.19 -8.66
CA ASN A 380 14.40 13.56 -8.07
C ASN A 380 14.18 13.27 -6.59
N GLY A 381 14.69 12.14 -6.11
CA GLY A 381 14.70 11.80 -4.70
C GLY A 381 16.04 12.18 -4.05
N LEU A 382 16.01 12.46 -2.75
CA LEU A 382 17.20 12.71 -1.93
C LEU A 382 17.31 11.65 -0.84
N PRO A 383 18.53 11.27 -0.41
CA PRO A 383 18.68 10.37 0.73
C PRO A 383 18.17 10.99 2.03
N SER A 384 17.66 10.16 2.92
CA SER A 384 17.14 10.57 4.23
C SER A 384 17.65 9.67 5.35
N LYS A 385 17.84 10.26 6.52
CA LYS A 385 18.12 9.57 7.77
C LYS A 385 17.09 9.98 8.82
N GLY A 386 16.84 9.10 9.78
CA GLY A 386 15.98 9.38 10.92
C GLY A 386 16.05 8.26 11.97
N ILE A 387 15.31 8.45 13.04
CA ILE A 387 15.15 7.49 14.14
C ILE A 387 13.69 7.08 14.20
N VAL A 388 13.41 5.81 13.89
CA VAL A 388 12.08 5.24 14.06
C VAL A 388 11.91 4.89 15.54
N SER A 389 10.73 5.19 16.09
CA SER A 389 10.35 4.87 17.46
C SER A 389 9.00 4.17 17.50
N LEU A 390 8.86 3.15 18.36
CA LEU A 390 7.63 2.41 18.59
C LEU A 390 7.52 2.03 20.07
N LYS A 391 6.32 2.15 20.65
CA LYS A 391 6.06 1.71 22.04
C LYS A 391 5.90 0.20 22.11
N ALA A 392 6.83 -0.47 22.78
CA ALA A 392 6.78 -1.90 23.07
C ALA A 392 7.52 -2.23 24.36
N GLU A 393 7.03 -3.23 25.11
CA GLU A 393 7.70 -3.70 26.33
C GLU A 393 9.05 -4.37 26.00
N SER A 394 9.07 -5.21 24.96
CA SER A 394 10.26 -5.81 24.37
C SER A 394 10.20 -5.74 22.84
N ALA A 395 11.35 -5.60 22.19
CA ALA A 395 11.43 -5.52 20.74
C ALA A 395 12.72 -6.18 20.22
N ASN A 396 12.56 -7.05 19.24
CA ASN A 396 13.62 -7.62 18.42
C ASN A 396 13.30 -7.19 16.98
N VAL A 397 14.19 -6.39 16.40
CA VAL A 397 13.93 -5.70 15.13
C VAL A 397 14.72 -6.39 14.03
N TYR A 398 14.02 -6.82 12.98
CA TYR A 398 14.61 -7.44 11.79
C TYR A 398 14.27 -6.61 10.56
N GLU A 399 15.26 -6.11 9.85
CA GLU A 399 15.10 -5.42 8.57
C GLU A 399 15.04 -6.47 7.45
N LEU A 400 13.89 -6.56 6.79
CA LEU A 400 13.54 -7.69 5.90
C LEU A 400 14.11 -7.54 4.48
N THR A 401 14.46 -6.34 4.03
CA THR A 401 15.01 -6.13 2.68
C THR A 401 16.49 -6.49 2.60
N GLY A 402 17.23 -6.34 3.70
CA GLY A 402 18.65 -6.66 3.83
C GLY A 402 18.96 -7.87 4.70
N THR A 403 17.94 -8.54 5.28
CA THR A 403 18.12 -9.68 6.21
C THR A 403 19.06 -9.32 7.36
N GLN A 404 18.68 -8.32 8.15
CA GLN A 404 19.53 -7.76 9.20
C GLN A 404 18.81 -7.67 10.54
N PHE A 405 19.42 -8.23 11.60
CA PHE A 405 19.00 -7.96 12.98
C PHE A 405 19.52 -6.62 13.47
N ILE A 406 18.64 -5.85 14.11
CA ILE A 406 18.91 -4.53 14.67
C ILE A 406 18.59 -4.56 16.17
N VAL A 407 19.55 -4.09 16.97
CA VAL A 407 19.35 -3.92 18.42
C VAL A 407 18.68 -2.56 18.66
N PRO A 408 17.40 -2.51 19.06
CA PRO A 408 16.76 -1.24 19.36
C PRO A 408 17.31 -0.66 20.66
N LYS A 409 17.29 0.67 20.77
CA LYS A 409 17.58 1.41 22.00
C LYS A 409 16.28 1.71 22.71
N ARG A 410 16.23 1.49 24.03
CA ARG A 410 15.14 2.00 24.85
C ARG A 410 15.37 3.49 25.10
N THR A 411 14.35 4.29 24.85
CA THR A 411 14.32 5.73 25.09
C THR A 411 13.78 6.05 26.49
N ASP A 412 13.95 7.29 26.95
CA ASP A 412 13.54 7.72 28.28
C ASP A 412 12.02 7.63 28.52
N ASP A 413 11.22 7.73 27.45
CA ASP A 413 9.76 7.61 27.51
C ASP A 413 9.27 6.14 27.46
N GLY A 414 10.20 5.19 27.45
CA GLY A 414 9.94 3.75 27.39
C GLY A 414 9.75 3.17 25.99
N SER A 415 9.78 3.99 24.93
CA SER A 415 9.70 3.52 23.54
C SER A 415 11.00 2.85 23.10
N MET A 416 10.90 1.95 22.12
CA MET A 416 12.03 1.32 21.44
C MET A 416 12.33 2.07 20.16
N SER A 417 13.60 2.39 19.91
CA SER A 417 14.01 3.16 18.74
C SER A 417 15.23 2.58 18.02
N TRP A 418 15.32 2.83 16.72
CA TRP A 418 16.47 2.41 15.91
C TRP A 418 16.68 3.38 14.75
N PRO A 419 17.95 3.56 14.30
CA PRO A 419 18.24 4.43 13.18
C PRO A 419 17.77 3.80 11.87
N VAL A 420 17.36 4.64 10.93
CA VAL A 420 17.08 4.27 9.55
C VAL A 420 17.83 5.18 8.59
N GLU A 421 18.38 4.58 7.54
CA GLU A 421 18.98 5.27 6.41
C GLU A 421 18.34 4.74 5.13
N LEU A 422 17.84 5.67 4.31
CA LEU A 422 17.10 5.40 3.08
C LEU A 422 17.73 6.16 1.92
N GLY A 423 17.88 5.49 0.78
CA GLY A 423 18.25 6.14 -0.47
C GLY A 423 17.11 7.01 -1.02
N PRO A 424 17.37 7.73 -2.13
CA PRO A 424 16.37 8.49 -2.87
C PRO A 424 15.08 7.70 -3.13
N CYS A 425 13.96 8.20 -2.60
CA CYS A 425 12.61 7.64 -2.78
C CYS A 425 12.47 6.15 -2.40
N ASP A 426 13.38 5.65 -1.56
CA ASP A 426 13.45 4.25 -1.17
C ASP A 426 12.61 3.94 0.08
N GLY A 427 12.54 2.67 0.45
CA GLY A 427 11.82 2.22 1.63
C GLY A 427 12.42 0.96 2.24
N LYS A 428 11.99 0.64 3.45
CA LYS A 428 12.40 -0.56 4.21
C LYS A 428 11.23 -1.12 4.98
N ILE A 429 11.32 -2.41 5.31
CA ILE A 429 10.34 -3.12 6.14
C ILE A 429 11.06 -3.69 7.35
N PHE A 430 10.56 -3.36 8.54
CA PHE A 430 11.04 -3.93 9.78
C PHE A 430 9.98 -4.87 10.36
N MET A 431 10.36 -6.08 10.72
CA MET A 431 9.56 -6.97 11.55
C MET A 431 10.01 -6.83 13.00
N ILE A 432 9.09 -6.45 13.88
CA ILE A 432 9.32 -6.29 15.31
C ILE A 432 8.61 -7.43 16.04
N THR A 433 9.36 -8.20 16.81
CA THR A 433 8.84 -9.32 17.60
C THR A 433 9.20 -9.16 19.09
N PRO A 434 8.34 -9.61 20.02
CA PRO A 434 8.62 -9.49 21.45
C PRO A 434 9.73 -10.43 21.94
N LYS A 435 9.98 -11.53 21.22
CA LYS A 435 11.03 -12.52 21.49
C LYS A 435 11.91 -12.71 20.25
N PRO A 436 13.22 -12.89 20.41
CA PRO A 436 14.11 -13.10 19.26
C PRO A 436 13.78 -14.43 18.57
N LEU A 437 14.02 -14.50 17.27
CA LEU A 437 14.10 -15.76 16.54
C LEU A 437 15.32 -16.54 17.03
N LEU A 438 15.13 -17.81 17.38
CA LEU A 438 16.16 -18.67 17.98
C LEU A 438 16.47 -19.93 17.18
N GLY A 439 15.59 -20.37 16.29
CA GLY A 439 15.85 -21.56 15.49
C GLY A 439 14.94 -21.73 14.30
N ILE A 440 15.45 -22.48 13.33
CA ILE A 440 14.75 -22.98 12.16
C ILE A 440 14.87 -24.51 12.14
N GLN A 441 13.73 -25.20 12.01
CA GLN A 441 13.65 -26.65 11.89
C GLN A 441 13.12 -27.00 10.51
N LEU A 442 13.84 -27.87 9.81
CA LEU A 442 13.48 -28.40 8.50
C LEU A 442 13.24 -29.90 8.61
N GLU A 443 12.01 -30.31 8.31
CA GLU A 443 11.60 -31.70 8.23
C GLU A 443 11.30 -32.06 6.77
N ALA A 444 11.92 -33.14 6.32
CA ALA A 444 11.69 -33.76 5.02
C ALA A 444 11.88 -35.27 5.19
N PRO A 445 11.22 -36.11 4.39
CA PRO A 445 11.42 -37.55 4.47
C PRO A 445 12.85 -37.92 4.04
N GLU A 446 13.41 -38.97 4.64
CA GLU A 446 14.74 -39.47 4.27
C GLU A 446 14.78 -40.03 2.85
N SER A 447 13.64 -40.57 2.39
CA SER A 447 13.45 -41.08 1.04
C SER A 447 12.06 -40.77 0.49
N ALA A 448 11.95 -40.65 -0.83
CA ALA A 448 10.69 -40.48 -1.53
C ALA A 448 10.73 -41.21 -2.88
N SER A 449 9.58 -41.79 -3.26
CA SER A 449 9.45 -42.49 -4.53
C SER A 449 8.88 -41.59 -5.62
N PHE A 450 9.25 -41.88 -6.86
CA PHE A 450 8.63 -41.25 -8.03
C PHE A 450 7.10 -41.42 -8.05
N GLY A 451 6.39 -40.42 -8.56
CA GLY A 451 4.93 -40.40 -8.63
C GLY A 451 4.23 -40.12 -7.30
N ASN A 452 4.99 -39.95 -6.21
CA ASN A 452 4.47 -39.61 -4.89
C ASN A 452 4.76 -38.15 -4.53
N VAL A 453 4.12 -37.70 -3.45
CA VAL A 453 4.31 -36.37 -2.86
C VAL A 453 5.24 -36.47 -1.65
N ALA A 454 6.36 -35.77 -1.69
CA ALA A 454 7.22 -35.58 -0.53
C ALA A 454 6.78 -34.32 0.23
N LYS A 455 6.45 -34.46 1.52
CA LYS A 455 6.07 -33.35 2.39
C LYS A 455 7.30 -32.75 3.05
N VAL A 456 7.45 -31.43 2.94
CA VAL A 456 8.52 -30.67 3.58
C VAL A 456 7.88 -29.64 4.51
N ASN A 457 8.28 -29.65 5.77
CA ASN A 457 7.81 -28.70 6.77
C ASN A 457 8.97 -27.86 7.30
N VAL A 458 8.75 -26.56 7.38
CA VAL A 458 9.66 -25.60 8.00
C VAL A 458 8.96 -25.00 9.20
N SER A 459 9.66 -24.93 10.34
CA SER A 459 9.19 -24.26 11.55
C SER A 459 10.24 -23.27 12.03
N ILE A 460 9.86 -22.02 12.22
CA ILE A 460 10.71 -20.94 12.73
C ILE A 460 10.19 -20.56 14.11
N SER A 461 11.08 -20.54 15.09
CA SER A 461 10.69 -20.45 16.50
C SER A 461 11.46 -19.38 17.27
N SER A 462 10.81 -18.80 18.27
CA SER A 462 11.41 -17.88 19.24
C SER A 462 11.79 -18.54 20.56
N THR A 463 11.54 -19.85 20.67
CA THR A 463 11.79 -20.75 21.80
C THR A 463 11.88 -22.16 21.26
N GLN A 464 12.60 -23.08 21.91
CA GLN A 464 12.95 -24.40 21.34
C GLN A 464 11.79 -25.19 20.70
N ASN A 465 10.53 -25.06 21.14
CA ASN A 465 9.43 -25.94 20.72
C ASN A 465 8.15 -25.22 20.25
N THR A 466 8.15 -23.91 20.03
CA THR A 466 6.91 -23.19 19.62
C THR A 466 7.18 -22.26 18.45
N PRO A 467 6.49 -22.46 17.31
CA PRO A 467 6.59 -21.56 16.17
C PRO A 467 6.25 -20.12 16.55
N THR A 468 6.98 -19.18 15.96
CA THR A 468 6.76 -17.75 16.17
C THR A 468 5.43 -17.35 15.54
N LYS A 469 4.57 -16.66 16.30
CA LYS A 469 3.30 -16.10 15.78
C LYS A 469 3.54 -14.85 14.94
N ALA A 470 4.15 -15.04 13.78
CA ALA A 470 4.49 -14.01 12.80
C ALA A 470 4.37 -14.61 11.38
N VAL A 471 4.38 -13.74 10.37
CA VAL A 471 4.68 -14.11 8.98
C VAL A 471 6.15 -13.78 8.70
N ILE A 472 6.96 -14.79 8.40
CA ILE A 472 8.40 -14.62 8.17
C ILE A 472 8.72 -14.94 6.70
N PRO A 473 9.45 -14.09 5.97
CA PRO A 473 9.85 -14.39 4.60
C PRO A 473 10.87 -15.53 4.58
N VAL A 474 10.67 -16.50 3.68
CA VAL A 474 11.51 -17.69 3.57
C VAL A 474 11.86 -17.93 2.10
N ARG A 475 13.13 -18.26 1.84
CA ARG A 475 13.58 -18.82 0.57
C ARG A 475 13.79 -20.33 0.72
N VAL A 476 13.20 -21.10 -0.18
CA VAL A 476 13.41 -22.54 -0.30
C VAL A 476 14.10 -22.81 -1.63
N ASP A 477 15.24 -23.49 -1.59
CA ASP A 477 15.94 -24.00 -2.77
C ASP A 477 15.88 -25.54 -2.71
N VAL A 478 15.21 -26.15 -3.68
CA VAL A 478 15.17 -27.61 -3.86
C VAL A 478 16.04 -27.94 -5.08
N ARG A 479 17.05 -28.78 -4.89
CA ARG A 479 17.98 -29.18 -5.94
C ARG A 479 17.95 -30.68 -6.15
N ASP A 480 17.86 -31.10 -7.40
CA ASP A 480 17.95 -32.51 -7.78
C ASP A 480 19.37 -33.06 -7.60
N ALA A 481 19.55 -34.33 -7.95
CA ALA A 481 20.84 -35.03 -7.85
C ALA A 481 21.94 -34.44 -8.77
N SER A 482 21.58 -33.62 -9.76
CA SER A 482 22.52 -32.89 -10.63
C SER A 482 22.87 -31.50 -10.09
N GLY A 483 22.21 -31.06 -9.01
CA GLY A 483 22.37 -29.73 -8.42
C GLY A 483 21.49 -28.64 -9.05
N LYS A 484 20.62 -29.01 -9.99
CA LYS A 484 19.70 -28.08 -10.67
C LYS A 484 18.50 -27.78 -9.78
N LEU A 485 18.06 -26.51 -9.77
CA LEU A 485 16.85 -26.09 -9.06
C LEU A 485 15.61 -26.72 -9.68
N THR A 486 14.72 -27.25 -8.83
CA THR A 486 13.49 -27.93 -9.23
C THR A 486 12.24 -27.22 -8.73
N GLU A 487 11.07 -27.73 -9.13
CA GLU A 487 9.76 -27.28 -8.65
C GLU A 487 9.70 -27.35 -7.12
N GLY A 488 9.04 -26.35 -6.50
CA GLY A 488 9.06 -26.15 -5.06
C GLY A 488 10.15 -25.19 -4.58
N SER A 489 11.12 -24.85 -5.42
CA SER A 489 12.03 -23.72 -5.15
C SER A 489 11.32 -22.38 -5.30
N GLY A 490 11.65 -21.41 -4.45
CA GLY A 490 11.10 -20.06 -4.53
C GLY A 490 11.03 -19.35 -3.17
N PHE A 491 10.27 -18.25 -3.15
CA PHE A 491 9.99 -17.49 -1.95
C PHE A 491 8.62 -17.86 -1.39
N TYR A 492 8.53 -17.91 -0.06
CA TYR A 492 7.36 -18.34 0.70
C TYR A 492 7.13 -17.42 1.90
N ALA A 493 5.92 -17.49 2.44
CA ALA A 493 5.55 -16.87 3.70
C ALA A 493 5.44 -17.97 4.77
N ALA A 494 6.24 -17.90 5.83
CA ALA A 494 6.07 -18.74 6.99
C ALA A 494 4.97 -18.18 7.89
N GLU A 495 3.71 -18.46 7.57
CA GLU A 495 2.56 -18.01 8.35
C GLU A 495 2.50 -18.75 9.69
N ASN A 496 2.40 -18.00 10.80
CA ASN A 496 2.61 -18.54 12.14
C ASN A 496 3.97 -19.27 12.29
N GLY A 497 4.99 -18.79 11.57
CA GLY A 497 6.32 -19.38 11.57
C GLY A 497 6.40 -20.72 10.87
N ILE A 498 5.40 -21.12 10.07
CA ILE A 498 5.34 -22.44 9.42
C ILE A 498 5.28 -22.28 7.90
N VAL A 499 6.10 -23.07 7.18
CA VAL A 499 5.92 -23.32 5.74
C VAL A 499 5.65 -24.81 5.55
N GLU A 500 4.57 -25.14 4.84
CA GLU A 500 4.28 -26.50 4.41
C GLU A 500 4.39 -26.56 2.88
N LEU A 501 5.27 -27.43 2.38
CA LEU A 501 5.52 -27.62 0.96
C LEU A 501 5.25 -29.07 0.56
N SER A 502 4.56 -29.24 -0.57
CA SER A 502 4.31 -30.54 -1.19
C SER A 502 5.11 -30.62 -2.49
N LEU A 503 6.16 -31.43 -2.50
CA LEU A 503 6.98 -31.69 -3.67
C LEU A 503 6.37 -32.85 -4.46
N ASN A 504 5.80 -32.56 -5.63
CA ASN A 504 5.29 -33.57 -6.54
C ASN A 504 6.45 -34.15 -7.35
N LEU A 505 6.88 -35.37 -7.04
CA LEU A 505 8.02 -36.00 -7.72
C LEU A 505 7.54 -36.66 -9.00
N ALA A 506 7.88 -36.09 -10.16
CA ALA A 506 7.47 -36.64 -11.44
C ALA A 506 8.07 -38.04 -11.69
N PRO A 507 7.43 -38.88 -12.53
CA PRO A 507 7.97 -40.20 -12.89
C PRO A 507 9.34 -40.18 -13.59
N ASN A 508 9.72 -39.03 -14.15
CA ASN A 508 10.93 -38.82 -14.93
C ASN A 508 11.96 -37.93 -14.21
N GLU A 509 11.86 -37.79 -12.88
CA GLU A 509 12.85 -37.10 -12.07
C GLU A 509 14.20 -37.84 -12.05
N ASP A 510 15.28 -37.10 -11.88
CA ASP A 510 16.61 -37.68 -11.73
C ASP A 510 16.75 -38.42 -10.38
N PRO A 511 16.99 -39.75 -10.37
CA PRO A 511 17.19 -40.50 -9.14
C PRO A 511 18.48 -40.04 -8.46
N GLY A 512 18.46 -40.00 -7.13
CA GLY A 512 19.65 -39.70 -6.34
C GLY A 512 19.34 -38.90 -5.10
N THR A 513 20.34 -38.22 -4.57
CA THR A 513 20.19 -37.39 -3.36
C THR A 513 19.80 -35.99 -3.78
N TRP A 514 18.62 -35.56 -3.36
CA TRP A 514 18.13 -34.19 -3.53
C TRP A 514 18.50 -33.36 -2.29
N GLU A 515 18.88 -32.10 -2.49
CA GLU A 515 19.12 -31.12 -1.42
C GLU A 515 17.88 -30.23 -1.26
N ILE A 516 17.43 -30.04 -0.01
CA ILE A 516 16.44 -29.05 0.37
C ILE A 516 17.12 -28.07 1.31
N ARG A 517 17.31 -26.83 0.86
CA ARG A 517 17.88 -25.73 1.64
C ARG A 517 16.82 -24.69 1.91
N VAL A 518 16.71 -24.28 3.16
CA VAL A 518 15.77 -23.25 3.59
C VAL A 518 16.52 -22.15 4.30
N LYS A 519 16.23 -20.89 3.93
CA LYS A 519 16.72 -19.68 4.58
C LYS A 519 15.56 -18.79 4.98
N GLU A 520 15.46 -18.43 6.25
CA GLU A 520 14.55 -17.34 6.65
C GLU A 520 15.24 -15.99 6.45
N LEU A 521 14.51 -15.01 5.88
CA LEU A 521 15.06 -13.73 5.42
C LEU A 521 14.91 -12.60 6.45
N ALA A 522 14.55 -12.92 7.71
CA ALA A 522 14.55 -11.94 8.79
C ALA A 522 15.92 -11.91 9.50
N SER A 523 16.41 -13.05 9.99
CA SER A 523 17.71 -13.15 10.68
C SER A 523 18.81 -13.83 9.87
N GLY A 524 18.45 -14.50 8.76
CA GLY A 524 19.37 -15.19 7.88
C GLY A 524 19.72 -16.62 8.30
N MET A 525 19.02 -17.19 9.29
CA MET A 525 19.20 -18.59 9.70
C MET A 525 18.86 -19.55 8.55
N GLU A 526 19.62 -20.64 8.47
CA GLU A 526 19.50 -21.64 7.41
C GLU A 526 19.38 -23.06 7.99
N ALA A 527 18.65 -23.92 7.28
CA ALA A 527 18.60 -25.36 7.52
C ALA A 527 18.72 -26.11 6.20
N VAL A 528 19.37 -27.27 6.23
CA VAL A 528 19.55 -28.14 5.06
C VAL A 528 19.17 -29.57 5.43
N LYS A 529 18.45 -30.22 4.52
CA LYS A 529 18.15 -31.65 4.57
C LYS A 529 18.40 -32.27 3.21
N TRP A 530 18.64 -33.57 3.23
CA TRP A 530 18.77 -34.37 2.01
C TRP A 530 17.70 -35.45 2.00
N MET A 531 17.17 -35.72 0.82
CA MET A 531 16.15 -36.72 0.57
C MET A 531 16.62 -37.61 -0.58
N ARG A 532 16.57 -38.92 -0.39
CA ARG A 532 16.85 -39.89 -1.45
C ARG A 532 15.61 -40.04 -2.34
N VAL A 533 15.71 -39.65 -3.61
CA VAL A 533 14.63 -39.82 -4.60
C VAL A 533 14.95 -41.00 -5.51
N GLY A 534 14.00 -41.91 -5.68
CA GLY A 534 14.19 -43.12 -6.48
C GLY A 534 12.90 -43.90 -6.73
N LYS A 535 13.03 -45.14 -7.21
CA LYS A 535 11.89 -46.06 -7.31
C LYS A 535 11.50 -46.58 -5.93
#